data_AF-A0AA42SGF3-F1
#
_entry.id   AF-A0AA42SGF3-F1
#
_cell.length_a   1.000
_cell.length_b   1.000
_cell.length_c   1.000
_cell.angle_alpha   90.00
_cell.angle_beta   90.00
_cell.angle_gamma   90.00
#
_symmetry.space_group_name_H-M   'P 1'
#
loop_
_entity.id
_entity.type
_entity.pdbx_description
1 polymer ?
#
loop_
_entity_poly.entity_id
_entity_poly.type
_entity_poly.pdbx_seq_one_letter_code
_entity_poly.pdbx_strand_id
1 'polypeptide(L)'
;MKVKYLKDYDHSDTLDIASRYWLKQEEQKLNKLTALVALYCAYIECLKGTSSQHSIFNLTSSAALEDHVECFIGFIYTEIDTSNYNKYYYSYEVQLVFNNLALFLNKRKTTIFLSFNTIIEDVEHCIFLYKNTEKNIEKIEYYQGWSICSNDKKIMNLNISIIYDAYGKEFTHKLHQIMITYGKKIISTTLSKKIGYLVSLFRILVLVYPNIKNLQRAMSSEYAFESMLIIYNLCLIDAKIKNYNIGHFHGRWSCMVDMYSLLVNYGIFQEPLTEILRPIYKNCTNKNTTTNVIKNNKQQLLHNKLVTQIPLSYTDSEAKELIFIKIINEIDHIVYCSELLRQKVNEKYDYFIECSNKGTIKGLCCTKIS
;
A
#
# COMPACT_ATOMS: atom_id res chain seq x y z
N MET A 1 8.44 4.42 -17.25
CA MET A 1 7.72 3.41 -16.44
C MET A 1 8.67 2.30 -16.02
N LYS A 2 8.49 1.67 -14.86
CA LYS A 2 9.34 0.54 -14.41
C LYS A 2 8.53 -0.74 -14.31
N VAL A 3 8.87 -1.75 -15.13
CA VAL A 3 8.10 -3.00 -15.27
C VAL A 3 7.81 -3.67 -13.93
N LYS A 4 8.77 -3.67 -13.01
CA LYS A 4 8.62 -4.29 -11.67
C LYS A 4 7.45 -3.73 -10.84
N TYR A 5 7.00 -2.51 -11.12
CA TYR A 5 5.87 -1.88 -10.41
C TYR A 5 4.55 -2.06 -11.14
N LEU A 6 4.54 -2.44 -12.42
CA LEU A 6 3.30 -2.55 -13.21
C LEU A 6 2.30 -3.53 -12.60
N LYS A 7 2.77 -4.59 -11.94
CA LYS A 7 1.92 -5.56 -11.22
C LYS A 7 1.13 -4.97 -10.03
N ASP A 8 1.53 -3.80 -9.52
CA ASP A 8 0.90 -3.16 -8.36
C ASP A 8 -0.21 -2.17 -8.77
N TYR A 9 -0.43 -1.98 -10.07
CA TYR A 9 -1.52 -1.17 -10.62
C TYR A 9 -2.75 -2.04 -10.86
N ASP A 10 -3.94 -1.42 -10.81
CA ASP A 10 -5.17 -2.11 -11.16
C ASP A 10 -5.29 -2.24 -12.68
N HIS A 11 -5.48 -3.48 -13.12
CA HIS A 11 -5.65 -3.87 -14.52
C HIS A 11 -6.96 -4.63 -14.73
N SER A 12 -7.89 -4.61 -13.77
CA SER A 12 -9.07 -5.50 -13.75
C SER A 12 -9.94 -5.35 -15.00
N ASP A 13 -10.11 -4.13 -15.50
CA ASP A 13 -10.99 -3.81 -16.62
C ASP A 13 -10.29 -3.70 -17.99
N THR A 14 -8.97 -3.90 -18.05
CA THR A 14 -8.22 -3.70 -19.30
C THR A 14 -8.49 -4.77 -20.35
N LEU A 15 -8.51 -6.04 -19.92
CA LEU A 15 -8.60 -7.21 -20.79
C LEU A 15 -9.84 -8.03 -20.47
N ASP A 16 -10.43 -8.60 -21.51
CA ASP A 16 -11.46 -9.62 -21.32
C ASP A 16 -10.90 -10.88 -20.62
N ILE A 17 -11.79 -11.68 -20.06
CA ILE A 17 -11.42 -12.86 -19.26
C ILE A 17 -10.60 -13.86 -20.09
N ALA A 18 -10.98 -14.08 -21.36
CA ALA A 18 -10.34 -15.07 -22.22
C ALA A 18 -8.90 -14.66 -22.58
N SER A 19 -8.71 -13.39 -22.96
CA SER A 19 -7.44 -12.78 -23.30
C SER A 19 -6.50 -12.76 -22.12
N ARG A 20 -7.00 -12.36 -20.94
CA ARG A 20 -6.21 -12.40 -19.70
C ARG A 20 -5.78 -13.82 -19.35
N TYR A 21 -6.69 -14.78 -19.46
CA TYR A 21 -6.40 -16.18 -19.14
C TYR A 21 -5.35 -16.75 -20.10
N TRP A 22 -5.51 -16.51 -21.40
CA TRP A 22 -4.57 -16.96 -22.42
C TRP A 22 -3.18 -16.34 -22.23
N LEU A 23 -3.09 -15.03 -22.02
CA LEU A 23 -1.80 -14.36 -21.77
C LEU A 23 -1.12 -14.86 -20.50
N LYS A 24 -1.89 -15.14 -19.43
CA LYS A 24 -1.33 -15.75 -18.21
C LYS A 24 -0.74 -17.14 -18.47
N GLN A 25 -1.36 -17.94 -19.33
CA GLN A 25 -0.80 -19.24 -19.70
C GLN A 25 0.50 -19.08 -20.50
N GLU A 26 0.55 -18.15 -21.45
CA GLU A 26 1.76 -17.86 -22.20
C GLU A 26 2.88 -17.32 -21.30
N GLU A 27 2.56 -16.40 -20.39
CA GLU A 27 3.48 -15.87 -19.37
C GLU A 27 4.06 -16.99 -18.49
N GLN A 28 3.24 -17.97 -18.10
CA GLN A 28 3.71 -19.13 -17.32
C GLN A 28 4.69 -20.02 -18.10
N LYS A 29 4.52 -20.15 -19.43
CA LYS A 29 5.42 -20.93 -20.29
C LYS A 29 6.81 -20.29 -20.44
N LEU A 30 6.89 -18.96 -20.37
CA LEU A 30 8.14 -18.21 -20.53
C LEU A 30 9.13 -18.36 -19.35
N ASN A 31 8.69 -18.98 -18.25
CA ASN A 31 9.50 -19.39 -17.10
C ASN A 31 10.59 -18.38 -16.65
N LYS A 32 10.14 -17.41 -15.85
CA LYS A 32 10.88 -16.33 -15.15
C LYS A 32 11.28 -15.13 -16.02
N LEU A 33 10.48 -14.06 -15.99
CA LEU A 33 10.88 -12.77 -15.42
C LEU A 33 9.82 -11.66 -15.58
N THR A 34 8.85 -11.84 -16.47
CA THR A 34 8.00 -10.73 -16.89
C THR A 34 6.71 -10.64 -16.11
N ALA A 35 6.38 -9.40 -15.75
CA ALA A 35 5.00 -8.99 -15.55
C ALA A 35 4.41 -8.68 -16.94
N LEU A 36 4.44 -9.66 -17.86
CA LEU A 36 4.04 -9.52 -19.26
C LEU A 36 2.59 -9.08 -19.34
N VAL A 37 1.72 -9.74 -18.56
CA VAL A 37 0.29 -9.38 -18.53
C VAL A 37 0.12 -7.94 -18.07
N ALA A 38 0.81 -7.52 -17.01
CA ALA A 38 0.73 -6.15 -16.51
C ALA A 38 1.36 -5.13 -17.48
N LEU A 39 2.44 -5.52 -18.18
CA LEU A 39 3.09 -4.72 -19.20
C LEU A 39 2.18 -4.51 -20.41
N TYR A 40 1.50 -5.57 -20.83
CA TYR A 40 0.54 -5.52 -21.92
C TYR A 40 -0.69 -4.69 -21.56
N CYS A 41 -1.25 -4.88 -20.37
CA CYS A 41 -2.34 -4.03 -19.89
C CYS A 41 -1.94 -2.55 -19.86
N ALA A 42 -0.75 -2.23 -19.34
CA ALA A 42 -0.26 -0.85 -19.33
C ALA A 42 -0.12 -0.27 -20.74
N TYR A 43 0.38 -1.05 -21.71
CA TYR A 43 0.44 -0.66 -23.11
C TYR A 43 -0.96 -0.35 -23.68
N ILE A 44 -1.91 -1.25 -23.50
CA ILE A 44 -3.29 -1.08 -23.99
C ILE A 44 -3.94 0.17 -23.40
N GLU A 45 -3.77 0.43 -22.10
CA GLU A 45 -4.33 1.61 -21.45
C GLU A 45 -3.65 2.92 -21.82
N CYS A 46 -2.37 2.87 -22.18
CA CYS A 46 -1.64 4.03 -22.71
C CYS A 46 -2.05 4.35 -24.16
N LEU A 47 -2.56 3.36 -24.89
CA LEU A 47 -3.27 3.59 -26.14
C LEU A 47 -4.74 3.98 -25.85
N LYS A 48 -5.39 4.66 -26.80
CA LYS A 48 -6.71 5.29 -26.61
C LYS A 48 -7.77 4.37 -25.95
N GLY A 49 -8.27 4.84 -24.80
CA GLY A 49 -9.56 4.58 -24.14
C GLY A 49 -10.18 3.19 -24.25
N THR A 50 -9.93 2.29 -23.31
CA THR A 50 -10.78 1.10 -23.11
C THR A 50 -12.09 1.50 -22.43
N SER A 51 -13.04 2.07 -23.18
CA SER A 51 -14.45 2.08 -22.76
C SER A 51 -15.03 0.65 -22.71
N SER A 52 -14.32 -0.30 -23.31
CA SER A 52 -14.62 -1.73 -23.34
C SER A 52 -13.36 -2.55 -23.10
N GLN A 53 -13.51 -3.72 -22.48
CA GLN A 53 -12.43 -4.70 -22.31
C GLN A 53 -11.78 -5.06 -23.64
N HIS A 54 -10.45 -5.01 -23.71
CA HIS A 54 -9.70 -5.35 -24.91
C HIS A 54 -9.58 -6.87 -25.07
N SER A 55 -9.84 -7.34 -26.29
CA SER A 55 -9.63 -8.73 -26.69
C SER A 55 -8.44 -8.85 -27.62
N ILE A 56 -7.44 -9.65 -27.25
CA ILE A 56 -6.30 -9.93 -28.14
C ILE A 56 -6.73 -10.77 -29.35
N PHE A 57 -7.85 -11.49 -29.23
CA PHE A 57 -8.41 -12.30 -30.31
C PHE A 57 -9.08 -11.45 -31.40
N ASN A 58 -9.27 -10.15 -31.18
CA ASN A 58 -9.74 -9.20 -32.20
C ASN A 58 -8.64 -8.82 -33.21
N LEU A 59 -7.40 -9.28 -33.03
CA LEU A 59 -6.31 -9.11 -33.99
C LEU A 59 -6.47 -10.10 -35.16
N THR A 60 -7.53 -9.91 -35.96
CA THR A 60 -8.04 -10.91 -36.91
C THR A 60 -7.26 -11.02 -38.22
N SER A 61 -6.42 -10.05 -38.56
CA SER A 61 -5.57 -10.06 -39.76
C SER A 61 -4.09 -10.11 -39.39
N SER A 62 -3.26 -10.69 -40.27
CA SER A 62 -1.80 -10.72 -40.04
C SER A 62 -1.22 -9.31 -39.95
N ALA A 63 -1.70 -8.37 -40.76
CA ALA A 63 -1.28 -6.96 -40.71
C ALA A 63 -1.66 -6.30 -39.38
N ALA A 64 -2.89 -6.51 -38.89
CA ALA A 64 -3.31 -5.97 -37.59
C ALA A 64 -2.47 -6.54 -36.42
N LEU A 65 -2.07 -7.82 -36.51
CA LEU A 65 -1.19 -8.43 -35.53
C LEU A 65 0.23 -7.84 -35.58
N GLU A 66 0.77 -7.68 -36.79
CA GLU A 66 2.08 -7.08 -37.04
C GLU A 66 2.16 -5.63 -36.54
N ASP A 67 1.23 -4.77 -36.98
CA ASP A 67 1.13 -3.37 -36.53
C ASP A 67 1.03 -3.28 -34.99
N HIS A 68 0.27 -4.20 -34.37
CA HIS A 68 0.08 -4.24 -32.93
C HIS A 68 1.37 -4.61 -32.18
N VAL A 69 2.11 -5.60 -32.69
CA VAL A 69 3.39 -6.04 -32.10
C VAL A 69 4.46 -4.96 -32.28
N GLU A 70 4.57 -4.37 -33.46
CA GLU A 70 5.50 -3.27 -33.73
C GLU A 70 5.24 -2.07 -32.81
N CYS A 71 3.97 -1.67 -32.69
CA CYS A 71 3.58 -0.58 -31.79
C CYS A 71 3.87 -0.91 -30.32
N PHE A 72 3.66 -2.16 -29.89
CA PHE A 72 3.96 -2.60 -28.52
C PHE A 72 5.48 -2.62 -28.24
N ILE A 73 6.30 -3.05 -29.19
CA ILE A 73 7.76 -2.96 -29.09
C ILE A 73 8.19 -1.49 -29.05
N GLY A 74 7.59 -0.63 -29.87
CA GLY A 74 7.79 0.82 -29.83
C GLY A 74 7.48 1.44 -28.46
N PHE A 75 6.39 1.00 -27.82
CA PHE A 75 6.05 1.36 -26.44
C PHE A 75 7.12 0.92 -25.45
N ILE A 76 7.62 -0.32 -25.54
CA ILE A 76 8.69 -0.84 -24.66
C ILE A 76 9.94 0.05 -24.75
N TYR A 77 10.36 0.39 -25.97
CA TYR A 77 11.57 1.18 -26.16
C TYR A 77 11.39 2.66 -25.77
N THR A 78 10.17 3.19 -25.85
CA THR A 78 9.87 4.60 -25.57
C THR A 78 9.54 4.85 -24.09
N GLU A 79 8.64 4.07 -23.50
CA GLU A 79 8.08 4.35 -22.17
C GLU A 79 8.76 3.60 -21.02
N ILE A 80 9.43 2.48 -21.29
CA ILE A 80 10.05 1.68 -20.23
C ILE A 80 11.45 2.23 -19.89
N ASP A 81 11.62 2.58 -18.61
CA ASP A 81 12.85 3.13 -18.03
C ASP A 81 13.74 1.98 -17.54
N THR A 82 14.53 1.41 -18.46
CA THR A 82 15.51 0.35 -18.22
C THR A 82 16.56 0.31 -19.33
N SER A 83 17.63 -0.49 -19.15
CA SER A 83 18.66 -0.73 -20.16
C SER A 83 18.10 -1.33 -21.47
N ASN A 84 18.76 -1.07 -22.59
CA ASN A 84 18.44 -1.68 -23.90
C ASN A 84 18.43 -3.21 -23.85
N TYR A 85 19.34 -3.79 -23.07
CA TYR A 85 19.37 -5.23 -22.79
C TYR A 85 18.02 -5.73 -22.27
N ASN A 86 17.46 -5.11 -21.24
CA ASN A 86 16.15 -5.52 -20.71
C ASN A 86 15.01 -5.23 -21.69
N LYS A 87 15.07 -4.12 -22.45
CA LYS A 87 14.09 -3.80 -23.50
C LYS A 87 14.07 -4.87 -24.59
N TYR A 88 15.24 -5.38 -24.98
CA TYR A 88 15.38 -6.51 -25.89
C TYR A 88 14.66 -7.75 -25.35
N TYR A 89 14.92 -8.15 -24.10
CA TYR A 89 14.24 -9.33 -23.52
C TYR A 89 12.73 -9.18 -23.49
N TYR A 90 12.22 -8.02 -23.06
CA TYR A 90 10.78 -7.77 -23.07
C TYR A 90 10.19 -7.83 -24.48
N SER A 91 10.87 -7.25 -25.46
CA SER A 91 10.41 -7.23 -26.86
C SER A 91 10.44 -8.63 -27.48
N TYR A 92 11.49 -9.41 -27.18
CA TYR A 92 11.62 -10.79 -27.63
C TYR A 92 10.52 -11.69 -27.06
N GLU A 93 10.20 -11.54 -25.77
CA GLU A 93 9.10 -12.28 -25.14
C GLU A 93 7.74 -11.88 -25.73
N VAL A 94 7.51 -10.58 -25.94
CA VAL A 94 6.30 -10.09 -26.63
C VAL A 94 6.18 -10.72 -28.01
N GLN A 95 7.24 -10.67 -28.82
CA GLN A 95 7.23 -11.24 -30.16
C GLN A 95 6.98 -12.75 -30.13
N LEU A 96 7.57 -13.49 -29.18
CA LEU A 96 7.30 -14.92 -28.98
C LEU A 96 5.82 -15.20 -28.70
N VAL A 97 5.24 -14.47 -27.74
CA VAL A 97 3.85 -14.65 -27.30
C VAL A 97 2.89 -14.34 -28.45
N PHE A 98 3.06 -13.22 -29.12
CA PHE A 98 2.19 -12.85 -30.23
C PHE A 98 2.41 -13.72 -31.47
N ASN A 99 3.58 -14.32 -31.66
CA ASN A 99 3.80 -15.35 -32.68
C ASN A 99 3.09 -16.67 -32.34
N ASN A 100 2.98 -17.03 -31.06
CA ASN A 100 2.13 -18.15 -30.64
C ASN A 100 0.64 -17.84 -30.87
N LEU A 101 0.21 -16.59 -30.62
CA LEU A 101 -1.14 -16.13 -30.97
C LEU A 101 -1.38 -16.23 -32.48
N ALA A 102 -0.41 -15.80 -33.30
CA ALA A 102 -0.48 -15.88 -34.76
C ALA A 102 -0.73 -17.33 -35.21
N LEU A 103 0.06 -18.27 -34.70
CA LEU A 103 -0.10 -19.69 -34.99
C LEU A 103 -1.47 -20.21 -34.56
N PHE A 104 -1.91 -19.86 -33.36
CA PHE A 104 -3.22 -20.25 -32.83
C PHE A 104 -4.37 -19.74 -33.71
N LEU A 105 -4.24 -18.54 -34.27
CA LEU A 105 -5.23 -17.91 -35.15
C LEU A 105 -5.04 -18.27 -36.65
N ASN A 106 -4.11 -19.17 -37.00
CA ASN A 106 -3.73 -19.48 -38.38
C ASN A 106 -3.32 -18.25 -39.20
N LYS A 107 -2.50 -17.37 -38.61
CA LYS A 107 -1.96 -16.14 -39.20
C LYS A 107 -0.45 -16.23 -39.43
N ARG A 108 0.09 -15.27 -40.18
CA ARG A 108 1.54 -15.14 -40.38
C ARG A 108 2.20 -14.62 -39.12
N LYS A 109 3.39 -15.13 -38.81
CA LYS A 109 4.23 -14.64 -37.71
C LYS A 109 4.81 -13.28 -38.05
N THR A 110 4.98 -12.46 -37.02
CA THR A 110 5.69 -11.18 -37.08
C THR A 110 7.19 -11.43 -36.97
N THR A 111 7.97 -10.81 -37.87
CA THR A 111 9.43 -10.97 -37.95
C THR A 111 10.11 -9.62 -37.82
N ILE A 112 10.24 -9.16 -36.58
CA ILE A 112 10.99 -7.95 -36.23
C ILE A 112 12.39 -8.40 -35.81
N PHE A 113 13.43 -7.83 -36.40
CA PHE A 113 14.81 -8.07 -35.97
C PHE A 113 15.08 -7.26 -34.70
N LEU A 114 15.69 -7.92 -33.69
CA LEU A 114 15.99 -7.32 -32.39
C LEU A 114 17.48 -7.47 -32.08
N SER A 115 18.09 -6.44 -31.50
CA SER A 115 19.49 -6.45 -31.04
C SER A 115 19.58 -6.19 -29.54
N PHE A 116 20.53 -6.86 -28.88
CA PHE A 116 20.71 -6.81 -27.43
C PHE A 116 21.03 -5.41 -26.90
N ASN A 117 21.95 -4.69 -27.56
CA ASN A 117 22.52 -3.45 -27.03
C ASN A 117 22.27 -2.24 -27.93
N THR A 118 22.05 -2.46 -29.22
CA THR A 118 21.87 -1.41 -30.21
C THR A 118 20.42 -1.34 -30.66
N ILE A 119 19.94 -0.12 -30.87
CA ILE A 119 18.69 0.11 -31.60
C ILE A 119 19.06 0.02 -33.09
N ILE A 120 18.30 -0.79 -33.82
CA ILE A 120 18.47 -1.09 -35.25
C ILE A 120 17.24 -0.59 -36.00
N GLU A 121 17.32 -0.54 -37.33
CA GLU A 121 16.29 0.04 -38.21
C GLU A 121 14.87 -0.46 -37.91
N ASP A 122 14.67 -1.77 -37.76
CA ASP A 122 13.37 -2.37 -37.39
C ASP A 122 12.80 -1.80 -36.08
N VAL A 123 13.66 -1.61 -35.07
CA VAL A 123 13.25 -1.06 -33.77
C VAL A 123 13.01 0.45 -33.86
N GLU A 124 13.78 1.17 -34.69
CA GLU A 124 13.53 2.58 -34.97
C GLU A 124 12.16 2.77 -35.64
N HIS A 125 11.79 1.89 -36.56
CA HIS A 125 10.46 1.85 -37.17
C HIS A 125 9.37 1.63 -36.12
N CYS A 126 9.53 0.65 -35.23
CA CYS A 126 8.60 0.40 -34.12
C CYS A 126 8.43 1.65 -33.22
N ILE A 127 9.53 2.31 -32.86
CA ILE A 127 9.52 3.55 -32.06
C ILE A 127 8.78 4.66 -32.81
N PHE A 128 9.02 4.80 -34.11
CA PHE A 128 8.33 5.79 -34.95
C PHE A 128 6.82 5.55 -34.98
N LEU A 129 6.39 4.31 -35.21
CA LEU A 129 4.97 3.93 -35.20
C LEU A 129 4.31 4.29 -33.86
N TYR A 130 4.87 3.84 -32.74
CA TYR A 130 4.34 4.14 -31.41
C TYR A 130 4.26 5.66 -31.14
N LYS A 131 5.28 6.43 -31.55
CA LYS A 131 5.29 7.88 -31.33
C LYS A 131 4.19 8.61 -32.09
N ASN A 132 3.82 8.12 -33.27
CA ASN A 132 2.77 8.70 -34.12
C ASN A 132 1.36 8.19 -33.78
N THR A 133 1.25 7.11 -33.01
CA THR A 133 -0.03 6.63 -32.49
C THR A 133 -0.57 7.59 -31.42
N GLU A 134 -1.88 7.79 -31.41
CA GLU A 134 -2.53 8.61 -30.41
C GLU A 134 -2.51 7.96 -29.03
N LYS A 135 -2.14 8.74 -28.00
CA LYS A 135 -1.83 8.26 -26.66
C LYS A 135 -2.77 8.85 -25.61
N ASN A 136 -3.08 8.04 -24.61
CA ASN A 136 -3.67 8.50 -23.37
C ASN A 136 -2.57 9.04 -22.43
N ILE A 137 -2.35 10.35 -22.47
CA ILE A 137 -1.31 11.02 -21.68
C ILE A 137 -1.53 10.81 -20.18
N GLU A 138 -2.79 10.80 -19.71
CA GLU A 138 -3.09 10.59 -18.30
C GLU A 138 -2.66 9.20 -17.82
N LYS A 139 -2.89 8.16 -18.63
CA LYS A 139 -2.43 6.80 -18.32
C LYS A 139 -0.91 6.67 -18.40
N ILE A 140 -0.26 7.38 -19.32
CA ILE A 140 1.22 7.44 -19.34
C ILE A 140 1.75 8.05 -18.03
N GLU A 141 1.20 9.19 -17.58
CA GLU A 141 1.56 9.81 -16.29
C GLU A 141 1.32 8.86 -15.12
N TYR A 142 0.16 8.18 -15.10
CA TYR A 142 -0.21 7.21 -14.08
C TYR A 142 0.83 6.08 -13.95
N TYR A 143 1.25 5.47 -15.06
CA TYR A 143 2.24 4.37 -15.06
C TYR A 143 3.70 4.82 -14.89
N GLN A 144 4.02 6.09 -15.15
CA GLN A 144 5.31 6.67 -14.72
C GLN A 144 5.43 6.63 -13.19
N GLY A 145 4.29 6.77 -12.50
CA GLY A 145 4.16 6.63 -11.06
C GLY A 145 4.80 7.76 -10.26
N TRP A 146 4.83 7.60 -8.94
CA TRP A 146 5.19 8.68 -8.02
C TRP A 146 6.59 8.50 -7.46
N SER A 147 7.59 9.07 -8.13
CA SER A 147 8.98 8.99 -7.68
C SER A 147 9.31 10.07 -6.63
N ILE A 148 10.09 9.71 -5.62
CA ILE A 148 10.63 10.61 -4.61
C ILE A 148 12.14 10.40 -4.46
N CYS A 149 12.85 11.44 -4.03
CA CYS A 149 14.30 11.42 -3.83
C CYS A 149 14.63 11.47 -2.33
N SER A 150 15.53 10.59 -1.88
CA SER A 150 16.05 10.59 -0.51
C SER A 150 17.15 11.63 -0.30
N ASN A 151 17.53 11.87 0.96
CA ASN A 151 18.65 12.75 1.31
C ASN A 151 19.98 12.30 0.66
N ASP A 152 20.21 10.98 0.59
CA ASP A 152 21.37 10.38 -0.08
C ASP A 152 21.20 10.25 -1.61
N LYS A 153 20.33 11.08 -2.21
CA LYS A 153 20.11 11.21 -3.66
C LYS A 153 19.63 9.96 -4.39
N LYS A 154 19.01 9.00 -3.69
CA LYS A 154 18.45 7.80 -4.31
C LYS A 154 16.99 8.02 -4.65
N ILE A 155 16.62 7.65 -5.88
CA ILE A 155 15.25 7.73 -6.38
C ILE A 155 14.49 6.45 -6.03
N MET A 156 13.31 6.62 -5.46
CA MET A 156 12.42 5.55 -5.02
C MET A 156 11.01 5.81 -5.52
N ASN A 157 10.27 4.76 -5.89
CA ASN A 157 8.85 4.90 -6.21
C ASN A 157 8.02 4.72 -4.94
N LEU A 158 7.06 5.62 -4.72
CA LEU A 158 6.19 5.65 -3.55
C LEU A 158 5.09 4.57 -3.60
N ASN A 159 4.80 4.04 -4.78
CA ASN A 159 3.84 2.96 -5.05
C ASN A 159 2.45 3.23 -4.44
N ILE A 160 1.85 4.36 -4.85
CA ILE A 160 0.56 4.85 -4.35
C ILE A 160 -0.54 4.80 -5.42
N SER A 161 -0.44 3.87 -6.38
CA SER A 161 -1.50 3.59 -7.37
C SER A 161 -2.84 3.37 -6.70
N ILE A 162 -2.88 2.52 -5.67
CA ILE A 162 -4.09 2.24 -4.87
C ILE A 162 -4.75 3.50 -4.28
N ILE A 163 -3.98 4.54 -4.02
CA ILE A 163 -4.49 5.82 -3.49
C ILE A 163 -5.07 6.64 -4.64
N TYR A 164 -4.42 6.64 -5.80
CA TYR A 164 -4.93 7.26 -7.03
C TYR A 164 -6.26 6.64 -7.44
N ASP A 165 -6.33 5.31 -7.47
CA ASP A 165 -7.49 4.56 -7.92
C ASP A 165 -8.70 4.80 -6.98
N ALA A 166 -8.46 4.88 -5.66
CA ALA A 166 -9.53 5.06 -4.67
C ALA A 166 -9.94 6.53 -4.44
N TYR A 167 -8.99 7.47 -4.47
CA TYR A 167 -9.20 8.84 -4.03
C TYR A 167 -8.90 9.91 -5.08
N GLY A 168 -8.40 9.51 -6.25
CA GLY A 168 -8.20 10.39 -7.40
C GLY A 168 -6.87 11.15 -7.41
N LYS A 169 -6.66 11.86 -8.53
CA LYS A 169 -5.42 12.58 -8.87
C LYS A 169 -5.05 13.66 -7.85
N GLU A 170 -6.02 14.45 -7.41
CA GLU A 170 -5.77 15.61 -6.53
C GLU A 170 -5.23 15.18 -5.17
N PHE A 171 -5.90 14.24 -4.49
CA PHE A 171 -5.47 13.74 -3.18
C PHE A 171 -4.09 13.07 -3.26
N THR A 172 -3.88 12.26 -4.30
CA THR A 172 -2.62 11.56 -4.55
C THR A 172 -1.48 12.53 -4.81
N HIS A 173 -1.72 13.60 -5.57
CA HIS A 173 -0.74 14.66 -5.81
C HIS A 173 -0.35 15.35 -4.50
N LYS A 174 -1.32 15.73 -3.65
CA LYS A 174 -1.05 16.35 -2.34
C LYS A 174 -0.18 15.46 -1.46
N LEU A 175 -0.50 14.17 -1.38
CA LEU A 175 0.30 13.19 -0.63
C LEU A 175 1.72 13.05 -1.20
N HIS A 176 1.85 12.99 -2.52
CA HIS A 176 3.14 12.87 -3.19
C HIS A 176 4.06 14.06 -2.89
N GLN A 177 3.55 15.31 -2.94
CA GLN A 177 4.34 16.51 -2.63
C GLN A 177 4.87 16.51 -1.20
N ILE A 178 4.07 16.05 -0.24
CA ILE A 178 4.50 15.91 1.16
C ILE A 178 5.61 14.87 1.27
N MET A 179 5.46 13.74 0.58
CA MET A 179 6.46 12.68 0.60
C MET A 179 7.76 13.08 -0.13
N ILE A 180 7.70 13.94 -1.15
CA ILE A 180 8.90 14.57 -1.74
C ILE A 180 9.65 15.39 -0.69
N THR A 181 8.92 16.23 0.05
CA THR A 181 9.50 17.10 1.08
C THR A 181 10.08 16.30 2.25
N TYR A 182 9.38 15.25 2.67
CA TYR A 182 9.81 14.34 3.71
C TYR A 182 11.01 13.49 3.29
N GLY A 183 11.02 13.01 2.04
CA GLY A 183 12.09 12.18 1.48
C GLY A 183 13.46 12.87 1.52
N LYS A 184 13.51 14.18 1.24
CA LYS A 184 14.75 14.98 1.32
C LYS A 184 15.38 15.02 2.72
N LYS A 185 14.62 14.72 3.78
CA LYS A 185 15.11 14.75 5.17
C LYS A 185 15.66 13.40 5.65
N ILE A 186 15.49 12.33 4.87
CA ILE A 186 15.71 10.95 5.33
C ILE A 186 16.54 10.15 4.32
N ILE A 187 17.44 9.29 4.82
CA ILE A 187 18.23 8.37 3.99
C ILE A 187 17.35 7.27 3.36
N SER A 188 17.78 6.73 2.22
CA SER A 188 16.98 5.80 1.41
C SER A 188 16.49 4.55 2.16
N THR A 189 17.31 3.99 3.05
CA THR A 189 16.98 2.75 3.77
C THR A 189 15.82 2.96 4.74
N THR A 190 15.84 4.06 5.48
CA THR A 190 14.76 4.46 6.38
C THR A 190 13.53 4.91 5.59
N LEU A 191 13.72 5.67 4.51
CA LEU A 191 12.62 6.11 3.64
C LEU A 191 11.87 4.90 3.05
N SER A 192 12.59 3.88 2.58
CA SER A 192 12.01 2.62 2.09
C SER A 192 11.04 1.97 3.08
N LYS A 193 11.47 1.87 4.35
CA LYS A 193 10.64 1.30 5.42
C LYS A 193 9.40 2.17 5.66
N LYS A 194 9.57 3.49 5.73
CA LYS A 194 8.48 4.46 5.94
C LYS A 194 7.47 4.46 4.80
N ILE A 195 7.91 4.35 3.54
CA ILE A 195 7.03 4.11 2.38
C ILE A 195 6.22 2.82 2.58
N GLY A 196 6.88 1.72 2.97
CA GLY A 196 6.20 0.45 3.21
C GLY A 196 5.10 0.54 4.28
N TYR A 197 5.34 1.29 5.36
CA TYR A 197 4.33 1.53 6.40
C TYR A 197 3.18 2.42 5.90
N LEU A 198 3.48 3.46 5.11
CA LEU A 198 2.47 4.33 4.50
C LEU A 198 1.54 3.55 3.56
N VAL A 199 2.11 2.79 2.62
CA VAL A 199 1.35 1.98 1.68
C VAL A 199 0.51 0.93 2.43
N SER A 200 1.05 0.35 3.50
CA SER A 200 0.28 -0.59 4.33
C SER A 200 -0.92 0.07 4.99
N LEU A 201 -0.75 1.27 5.53
CA LEU A 201 -1.84 2.05 6.14
C LEU A 201 -2.92 2.32 5.10
N PHE A 202 -2.53 2.82 3.93
CA PHE A 202 -3.48 3.14 2.87
C PHE A 202 -4.19 1.92 2.28
N ARG A 203 -3.55 0.75 2.22
CA ARG A 203 -4.22 -0.49 1.80
C ARG A 203 -5.44 -0.82 2.66
N ILE A 204 -5.32 -0.62 3.98
CA ILE A 204 -6.44 -0.88 4.90
C ILE A 204 -7.44 0.28 4.85
N LEU A 205 -6.96 1.52 4.78
CA LEU A 205 -7.84 2.69 4.67
C LEU A 205 -8.72 2.62 3.42
N VAL A 206 -8.17 2.29 2.26
CA VAL A 206 -8.94 2.13 1.02
C VAL A 206 -9.95 1.00 1.13
N LEU A 207 -9.57 -0.11 1.78
CA LEU A 207 -10.48 -1.23 2.00
C LEU A 207 -11.69 -0.85 2.88
N VAL A 208 -11.46 -0.10 3.96
CA VAL A 208 -12.50 0.27 4.92
C VAL A 208 -13.29 1.51 4.46
N TYR A 209 -12.62 2.44 3.79
CA TYR A 209 -13.15 3.73 3.35
C TYR A 209 -12.87 3.95 1.86
N PRO A 210 -13.63 3.33 0.95
CA PRO A 210 -13.29 3.24 -0.48
C PRO A 210 -13.43 4.56 -1.27
N ASN A 211 -13.91 5.64 -0.65
CA ASN A 211 -14.00 6.95 -1.29
C ASN A 211 -13.46 8.06 -0.39
N ILE A 212 -13.04 9.16 -1.02
CA ILE A 212 -12.35 10.26 -0.33
C ILE A 212 -13.20 10.92 0.75
N LYS A 213 -14.52 11.06 0.55
CA LYS A 213 -15.42 11.69 1.52
C LYS A 213 -15.48 10.87 2.82
N ASN A 214 -15.58 9.55 2.69
CA ASN A 214 -15.56 8.63 3.83
C ASN A 214 -14.22 8.65 4.55
N LEU A 215 -13.11 8.65 3.79
CA LEU A 215 -11.77 8.76 4.39
C LEU A 215 -11.62 10.07 5.19
N GLN A 216 -12.00 11.20 4.60
CA GLN A 216 -11.88 12.52 5.23
C GLN A 216 -12.72 12.61 6.51
N ARG A 217 -13.95 12.05 6.50
CA ARG A 217 -14.77 11.96 7.71
C ARG A 217 -14.10 11.08 8.76
N ALA A 218 -13.65 9.89 8.38
CA ALA A 218 -13.01 8.93 9.29
C ALA A 218 -11.72 9.48 9.91
N MET A 219 -10.96 10.30 9.18
CA MET A 219 -9.70 10.90 9.63
C MET A 219 -9.88 12.36 10.11
N SER A 220 -11.11 12.78 10.41
CA SER A 220 -11.39 14.07 11.04
C SER A 220 -11.04 14.04 12.54
N SER A 221 -10.94 15.22 13.16
CA SER A 221 -10.53 15.35 14.56
C SER A 221 -11.37 14.50 15.52
N GLU A 222 -12.67 14.42 15.27
CA GLU A 222 -13.66 13.68 16.07
C GLU A 222 -13.56 12.16 15.90
N TYR A 223 -13.42 11.67 14.66
CA TYR A 223 -13.56 10.23 14.35
C TYR A 223 -12.23 9.49 14.15
N ALA A 224 -11.10 10.19 14.08
CA ALA A 224 -9.80 9.58 13.77
C ALA A 224 -9.37 8.51 14.79
N PHE A 225 -9.66 8.70 16.08
CA PHE A 225 -9.33 7.71 17.11
C PHE A 225 -10.09 6.39 16.88
N GLU A 226 -11.41 6.46 16.76
CA GLU A 226 -12.27 5.30 16.55
C GLU A 226 -11.92 4.59 15.24
N SER A 227 -11.70 5.37 14.18
CA SER A 227 -11.33 4.84 12.86
C SER A 227 -10.00 4.10 12.90
N MET A 228 -8.99 4.66 13.57
CA MET A 228 -7.69 3.99 13.74
C MET A 228 -7.77 2.79 14.67
N LEU A 229 -8.68 2.77 15.65
CA LEU A 229 -8.93 1.60 16.49
C LEU A 229 -9.55 0.44 15.69
N ILE A 230 -10.48 0.74 14.78
CA ILE A 230 -11.03 -0.26 13.84
C ILE A 230 -9.90 -0.84 12.97
N ILE A 231 -9.06 0.02 12.39
CA ILE A 231 -7.92 -0.39 11.56
C ILE A 231 -6.95 -1.26 12.37
N TYR A 232 -6.63 -0.86 13.60
CA TYR A 232 -5.79 -1.64 14.50
C TYR A 232 -6.35 -3.04 14.74
N ASN A 233 -7.65 -3.15 15.06
CA ASN A 233 -8.30 -4.42 15.34
C ASN A 233 -8.31 -5.34 14.09
N LEU A 234 -8.58 -4.78 12.91
CA LEU A 234 -8.52 -5.53 11.65
C LEU A 234 -7.11 -6.07 11.39
N CYS A 235 -6.07 -5.25 11.59
CA CYS A 235 -4.70 -5.71 11.42
C CYS A 235 -4.29 -6.75 12.47
N LEU A 236 -4.77 -6.63 13.71
CA LEU A 236 -4.51 -7.59 14.77
C LEU A 236 -5.16 -8.94 14.48
N ILE A 237 -6.40 -8.94 13.99
CA ILE A 237 -7.11 -10.14 13.56
C ILE A 237 -6.36 -10.83 12.41
N ASP A 238 -5.95 -10.06 11.39
CA ASP A 238 -5.16 -10.60 10.26
C ASP A 238 -3.84 -11.22 10.73
N ALA A 239 -3.13 -10.54 11.65
CA ALA A 239 -1.90 -11.05 12.24
C ALA A 239 -2.13 -12.38 12.99
N LYS A 240 -3.25 -12.51 13.72
CA LYS A 240 -3.60 -13.75 14.42
C LYS A 240 -3.95 -14.88 13.45
N ILE A 241 -4.75 -14.61 12.42
CA ILE A 241 -5.14 -15.59 11.40
C ILE A 241 -3.90 -16.13 10.68
N LYS A 242 -2.94 -15.26 10.36
CA LYS A 242 -1.68 -15.63 9.69
C LYS A 242 -0.60 -16.15 10.64
N ASN A 243 -0.92 -16.31 11.92
CA ASN A 243 0.00 -16.75 12.98
C ASN A 243 1.30 -15.93 13.02
N TYR A 244 1.20 -14.62 12.79
CA TYR A 244 2.32 -13.70 12.89
C TYR A 244 2.68 -13.42 14.35
N ASN A 245 3.95 -13.11 14.57
CA ASN A 245 4.42 -12.72 15.89
C ASN A 245 3.78 -11.38 16.32
N ILE A 246 3.01 -11.44 17.41
CA ILE A 246 2.25 -10.29 17.93
C ILE A 246 3.16 -9.13 18.37
N GLY A 247 4.35 -9.42 18.92
CA GLY A 247 5.33 -8.39 19.25
C GLY A 247 5.82 -7.61 18.02
N HIS A 248 6.15 -8.33 16.94
CA HIS A 248 6.50 -7.71 15.67
C HIS A 248 5.33 -6.93 15.05
N PHE A 249 4.10 -7.43 15.21
CA PHE A 249 2.90 -6.70 14.80
C PHE A 249 2.78 -5.34 15.51
N HIS A 250 2.90 -5.29 16.84
CA HIS A 250 2.81 -4.03 17.59
C HIS A 250 3.93 -3.04 17.20
N GLY A 251 5.14 -3.54 16.95
CA GLY A 251 6.23 -2.70 16.41
C GLY A 251 5.88 -2.09 15.05
N ARG A 252 5.32 -2.90 14.13
CA ARG A 252 4.85 -2.42 12.82
C ARG A 252 3.70 -1.43 12.95
N TRP A 253 2.72 -1.70 13.82
CA TRP A 253 1.60 -0.80 14.08
C TRP A 253 2.08 0.57 14.55
N SER A 254 3.01 0.62 15.51
CA SER A 254 3.57 1.90 15.98
C SER A 254 4.20 2.70 14.82
N CYS A 255 4.95 2.05 13.93
CA CYS A 255 5.49 2.70 12.75
C CYS A 255 4.41 3.18 11.75
N MET A 256 3.27 2.52 11.67
CA MET A 256 2.13 2.98 10.86
C MET A 256 1.46 4.21 11.50
N VAL A 257 1.30 4.23 12.82
CA VAL A 257 0.81 5.41 13.54
C VAL A 257 1.77 6.59 13.39
N ASP A 258 3.09 6.37 13.32
CA ASP A 258 4.05 7.44 12.99
C ASP A 258 3.80 8.04 11.60
N MET A 259 3.47 7.20 10.61
CA MET A 259 3.11 7.69 9.28
C MET A 259 1.80 8.46 9.30
N TYR A 260 0.81 8.01 10.08
CA TYR A 260 -0.41 8.80 10.31
C TYR A 260 -0.10 10.17 10.94
N SER A 261 0.71 10.21 12.00
CA SER A 261 1.13 11.47 12.64
C SER A 261 1.88 12.39 11.67
N LEU A 262 2.69 11.83 10.77
CA LEU A 262 3.30 12.60 9.68
C LEU A 262 2.24 13.26 8.79
N LEU A 263 1.21 12.51 8.38
CA LEU A 263 0.12 13.03 7.54
C LEU A 263 -0.66 14.15 8.24
N VAL A 264 -0.89 14.02 9.56
CA VAL A 264 -1.47 15.09 10.39
C VAL A 264 -0.59 16.34 10.38
N ASN A 265 0.72 16.18 10.63
CA ASN A 265 1.67 17.30 10.71
C ASN A 265 1.79 18.09 9.39
N TYR A 266 1.58 17.42 8.26
CA TYR A 266 1.59 18.07 6.93
C TYR A 266 0.17 18.46 6.44
N GLY A 267 -0.86 18.35 7.29
CA GLY A 267 -2.22 18.81 6.98
C GLY A 267 -2.95 17.98 5.91
N ILE A 268 -2.62 16.68 5.79
CA ILE A 268 -3.45 15.72 5.06
C ILE A 268 -4.69 15.36 5.87
N PHE A 269 -4.50 15.10 7.16
CA PHE A 269 -5.55 14.81 8.12
C PHE A 269 -5.59 15.84 9.23
N GLN A 270 -6.72 15.93 9.91
CA GLN A 270 -6.86 16.82 11.07
C GLN A 270 -6.21 16.19 12.30
N GLU A 271 -5.76 17.02 13.24
CA GLU A 271 -5.25 16.50 14.51
C GLU A 271 -6.39 15.85 15.29
N PRO A 272 -6.24 14.59 15.75
CA PRO A 272 -7.28 13.91 16.49
C PRO A 272 -7.45 14.50 17.89
N LEU A 273 -8.69 14.54 18.39
CA LEU A 273 -9.00 14.92 19.78
C LEU A 273 -8.29 13.99 20.78
N THR A 274 -8.31 12.69 20.48
CA THR A 274 -7.72 11.63 21.30
C THR A 274 -6.50 11.03 20.60
N GLU A 275 -5.42 10.82 21.33
CA GLU A 275 -4.20 10.21 20.80
C GLU A 275 -4.47 8.79 20.27
N ILE A 276 -3.93 8.48 19.09
CA ILE A 276 -4.09 7.15 18.48
C ILE A 276 -3.37 6.10 19.32
N LEU A 277 -4.08 5.00 19.61
CA LEU A 277 -3.60 3.92 20.46
C LEU A 277 -2.27 3.31 19.95
N ARG A 278 -1.28 3.18 20.84
CA ARG A 278 0.02 2.53 20.58
C ARG A 278 0.32 1.48 21.64
N PRO A 279 -0.23 0.25 21.54
CA PRO A 279 -0.03 -0.75 22.57
C PRO A 279 1.42 -1.24 22.59
N ILE A 280 2.01 -1.32 23.78
CA ILE A 280 3.36 -1.84 23.99
C ILE A 280 3.25 -3.32 24.33
N TYR A 281 3.78 -4.18 23.45
CA TYR A 281 3.82 -5.61 23.71
C TYR A 281 4.91 -5.93 24.73
N LYS A 282 4.52 -6.49 25.88
CA LYS A 282 5.45 -7.01 26.88
C LYS A 282 5.54 -8.53 26.69
N ASN A 283 6.73 -9.03 26.37
CA ASN A 283 6.98 -10.48 26.37
C ASN A 283 6.85 -11.01 27.79
N CYS A 284 6.11 -12.11 27.98
CA CYS A 284 6.27 -12.92 29.19
C CYS A 284 7.68 -13.53 29.16
N THR A 285 8.56 -13.06 30.04
CA THR A 285 9.95 -13.50 30.16
C THR A 285 10.10 -14.92 30.68
N ASN A 286 9.01 -15.58 31.06
CA ASN A 286 9.02 -16.95 31.57
C ASN A 286 9.03 -17.96 30.41
N LYS A 287 10.14 -17.98 29.66
CA LYS A 287 10.51 -19.16 28.90
C LYS A 287 10.97 -20.22 29.90
N ASN A 288 10.37 -21.41 29.83
CA ASN A 288 10.72 -22.64 30.55
C ASN A 288 9.93 -22.89 31.84
N THR A 289 8.73 -23.43 31.71
CA THR A 289 8.35 -24.59 32.51
C THR A 289 7.55 -25.56 31.64
N THR A 290 8.07 -26.79 31.52
CA THR A 290 7.36 -27.96 30.96
C THR A 290 6.20 -28.42 31.85
N THR A 291 5.95 -27.71 32.95
CA THR A 291 4.85 -27.89 33.88
C THR A 291 3.99 -26.63 33.88
N ASN A 292 2.66 -26.78 34.01
CA ASN A 292 1.70 -25.67 34.09
C ASN A 292 1.82 -24.84 35.39
N VAL A 293 3.01 -24.84 36.00
CA VAL A 293 3.30 -24.25 37.31
C VAL A 293 4.49 -23.31 37.16
N ILE A 294 4.33 -22.07 37.61
CA ILE A 294 5.39 -21.05 37.64
C ILE A 294 5.59 -20.56 39.07
N LYS A 295 6.83 -20.23 39.47
CA LYS A 295 7.10 -19.59 40.76
C LYS A 295 7.03 -18.07 40.60
N ASN A 296 6.27 -17.41 41.47
CA ASN A 296 6.28 -15.94 41.56
C ASN A 296 7.55 -15.43 42.28
N ASN A 297 7.80 -14.12 42.27
CA ASN A 297 8.87 -13.44 42.99
C ASN A 297 8.88 -13.74 44.51
N LYS A 298 7.73 -14.13 45.07
CA LYS A 298 7.58 -14.59 46.47
C LYS A 298 7.77 -16.10 46.65
N GLN A 299 8.36 -16.79 45.67
CA GLN A 299 8.54 -18.25 45.61
C GLN A 299 7.27 -19.12 45.66
N GLN A 300 6.07 -18.53 45.58
CA GLN A 300 4.79 -19.24 45.54
C GLN A 300 4.56 -19.90 44.18
N LEU A 301 4.05 -21.13 44.18
CA LEU A 301 3.66 -21.87 42.98
C LEU A 301 2.31 -21.35 42.47
N LEU A 302 2.25 -20.96 41.19
CA LEU A 302 1.07 -20.44 40.51
C LEU A 302 0.69 -21.33 39.33
N HIS A 303 -0.59 -21.37 38.96
CA HIS A 303 -1.04 -22.01 37.74
C HIS A 303 -0.85 -21.10 36.50
N ASN A 304 -0.14 -21.59 35.48
CA ASN A 304 0.25 -20.80 34.30
C ASN A 304 -0.88 -20.59 33.25
N LYS A 305 -2.01 -21.31 33.37
CA LYS A 305 -3.13 -21.18 32.42
C LYS A 305 -4.12 -20.06 32.76
N LEU A 306 -4.08 -19.54 33.99
CA LEU A 306 -5.04 -18.53 34.44
C LEU A 306 -4.53 -17.14 34.09
N VAL A 307 -5.41 -16.30 33.53
CA VAL A 307 -5.13 -14.87 33.27
C VAL A 307 -4.75 -14.17 34.58
N THR A 308 -5.52 -14.45 35.63
CA THR A 308 -5.20 -14.08 37.00
C THR A 308 -4.28 -15.13 37.61
N GLN A 309 -3.05 -14.72 37.93
CA GLN A 309 -2.12 -15.57 38.69
C GLN A 309 -2.65 -15.84 40.10
N ILE A 310 -3.05 -17.09 40.38
CA ILE A 310 -3.55 -17.57 41.69
C ILE A 310 -2.55 -18.57 42.27
N PRO A 311 -2.10 -18.39 43.52
CA PRO A 311 -1.27 -19.39 44.22
C PRO A 311 -1.98 -20.72 44.41
N LEU A 312 -1.27 -21.83 44.19
CA LEU A 312 -1.76 -23.18 44.46
C LEU A 312 -2.06 -23.42 45.94
N SER A 313 -1.49 -22.60 46.83
CA SER A 313 -1.73 -22.65 48.27
C SER A 313 -3.04 -22.00 48.70
N TYR A 314 -3.75 -21.31 47.79
CA TYR A 314 -5.00 -20.62 48.13
C TYR A 314 -6.16 -21.63 48.11
N THR A 315 -7.04 -21.50 49.10
CA THR A 315 -8.36 -22.14 49.11
C THR A 315 -9.27 -21.51 48.04
N ASP A 316 -10.36 -22.19 47.70
CA ASP A 316 -11.35 -21.67 46.74
C ASP A 316 -11.93 -20.31 47.16
N SER A 317 -12.07 -20.06 48.46
CA SER A 317 -12.56 -18.78 48.98
C SER A 317 -11.53 -17.66 48.76
N GLU A 318 -10.26 -17.92 49.08
CA GLU A 318 -9.17 -16.96 48.89
C GLU A 318 -8.89 -16.69 47.40
N ALA A 319 -9.03 -17.71 46.56
CA ALA A 319 -8.92 -17.58 45.12
C ALA A 319 -10.02 -16.68 44.54
N LYS A 320 -11.27 -16.84 44.97
CA LYS A 320 -12.39 -15.98 44.58
C LYS A 320 -12.15 -14.53 44.98
N GLU A 321 -11.75 -14.30 46.23
CA GLU A 321 -11.47 -12.97 46.75
C GLU A 321 -10.36 -12.27 45.95
N LEU A 322 -9.26 -12.98 45.66
CA LEU A 322 -8.17 -12.45 44.86
C LEU A 322 -8.62 -12.08 43.43
N ILE A 323 -9.48 -12.89 42.81
CA ILE A 323 -10.04 -12.59 41.49
C ILE A 323 -10.90 -11.33 41.57
N PHE A 324 -11.79 -11.22 42.56
CA PHE A 324 -12.65 -10.05 42.74
C PHE A 324 -11.84 -8.77 42.94
N ILE A 325 -10.82 -8.81 43.82
CA ILE A 325 -9.92 -7.67 44.05
C ILE A 325 -9.23 -7.24 42.75
N LYS A 326 -8.76 -8.19 41.92
CA LYS A 326 -8.14 -7.84 40.64
C LYS A 326 -9.12 -7.23 39.65
N ILE A 327 -10.34 -7.77 39.55
CA ILE A 327 -11.38 -7.21 38.69
C ILE A 327 -11.69 -5.77 39.10
N ILE A 328 -11.87 -5.52 40.40
CA ILE A 328 -12.14 -4.18 40.93
C ILE A 328 -10.97 -3.25 40.60
N ASN A 329 -9.72 -3.65 40.88
CA ASN A 329 -8.54 -2.84 40.56
C ASN A 329 -8.42 -2.54 39.05
N GLU A 330 -8.79 -3.48 38.18
CA GLU A 330 -8.81 -3.27 36.74
C GLU A 330 -9.90 -2.28 36.33
N ILE A 331 -11.10 -2.37 36.91
CA ILE A 331 -12.19 -1.40 36.71
C ILE A 331 -11.74 0.00 37.16
N ASP A 332 -11.19 0.12 38.37
CA ASP A 332 -10.70 1.38 38.92
C ASP A 332 -9.59 1.98 38.05
N HIS A 333 -8.69 1.14 37.53
CA HIS A 333 -7.67 1.59 36.60
C HIS A 333 -8.26 2.07 35.26
N ILE A 334 -9.32 1.42 34.74
CA ILE A 334 -10.04 1.89 33.55
C ILE A 334 -10.70 3.25 33.80
N VAL A 335 -11.35 3.43 34.96
CA VAL A 335 -11.95 4.70 35.37
C VAL A 335 -10.88 5.79 35.43
N TYR A 336 -9.77 5.53 36.13
CA TYR A 336 -8.64 6.46 36.23
C TYR A 336 -8.08 6.86 34.84
N CYS A 337 -7.84 5.88 33.96
CA CYS A 337 -7.38 6.17 32.60
C CYS A 337 -8.40 7.00 31.81
N SER A 338 -9.69 6.74 31.99
CA SER A 338 -10.77 7.47 31.32
C SER A 338 -10.84 8.92 31.79
N GLU A 339 -10.69 9.17 33.10
CA GLU A 339 -10.63 10.51 33.67
C GLU A 339 -9.41 11.29 33.18
N LEU A 340 -8.24 10.65 33.14
CA LEU A 340 -7.01 11.25 32.62
C LEU A 340 -7.14 11.64 31.14
N LEU A 341 -7.77 10.78 30.32
CA LEU A 341 -8.05 11.08 28.92
C LEU A 341 -9.03 12.25 28.78
N ARG A 342 -10.09 12.27 29.59
CA ARG A 342 -11.06 13.38 29.62
C ARG A 342 -10.37 14.70 29.97
N GLN A 343 -9.49 14.71 30.96
CA GLN A 343 -8.75 15.91 31.34
C GLN A 343 -7.88 16.42 30.18
N LYS A 344 -7.12 15.55 29.52
CA LYS A 344 -6.28 15.95 28.37
C LYS A 344 -7.10 16.51 27.20
N VAL A 345 -8.28 15.95 26.93
CA VAL A 345 -9.20 16.46 25.90
C VAL A 345 -9.73 17.85 26.29
N ASN A 346 -10.10 18.03 27.56
CA ASN A 346 -10.54 19.34 28.06
C ASN A 346 -9.43 20.38 27.99
N GLU A 347 -8.20 20.04 28.37
CA GLU A 347 -7.05 20.95 28.27
C GLU A 347 -6.81 21.42 26.81
N LYS A 348 -6.96 20.51 25.83
CA LYS A 348 -6.92 20.89 24.41
C LYS A 348 -8.07 21.81 24.01
N TYR A 349 -9.28 21.54 24.51
CA TYR A 349 -10.45 22.37 24.23
C TYR A 349 -10.30 23.77 24.83
N ASP A 350 -9.86 23.89 26.08
CA ASP A 350 -9.62 25.16 26.75
C ASP A 350 -8.54 25.98 26.03
N TYR A 351 -7.44 25.31 25.60
CA TYR A 351 -6.42 25.93 24.76
C TYR A 351 -6.99 26.45 23.43
N PHE A 352 -7.89 25.68 22.79
CA PHE A 352 -8.56 26.10 21.56
C PHE A 352 -9.43 27.35 21.79
N ILE A 353 -10.20 27.40 22.88
CA ILE A 353 -11.00 28.59 23.26
C ILE A 353 -10.09 29.79 23.51
N GLU A 354 -8.98 29.61 24.21
CA GLU A 354 -8.00 30.67 24.47
C GLU A 354 -7.39 31.23 23.18
N CYS A 355 -7.00 30.35 22.24
CA CYS A 355 -6.49 30.75 20.93
C CYS A 355 -7.54 31.46 20.08
N SER A 356 -8.81 31.03 20.14
CA SER A 356 -9.94 31.68 19.47
C SER A 356 -10.13 33.11 19.98
N ASN A 357 -10.13 33.30 21.30
CA ASN A 357 -10.27 34.61 21.94
C ASN A 357 -9.10 35.57 21.65
N LYS A 358 -7.89 35.05 21.44
CA LYS A 358 -6.68 35.83 21.16
C LYS A 358 -6.47 36.16 19.67
N GLY A 359 -7.36 35.72 18.79
CA GLY A 359 -7.22 35.90 17.34
C GLY A 359 -6.02 35.15 16.73
N THR A 360 -5.32 34.32 17.51
CA THR A 360 -4.14 33.56 17.09
C THR A 360 -4.54 32.15 16.66
N ILE A 361 -5.52 32.04 15.76
CA ILE A 361 -5.80 30.75 15.13
C ILE A 361 -4.69 30.53 14.10
N LYS A 362 -3.73 29.65 14.43
CA LYS A 362 -2.83 29.07 13.42
C LYS A 362 -3.74 28.39 12.40
N GLY A 363 -3.83 28.98 11.21
CA GLY A 363 -4.89 28.70 10.23
C GLY A 363 -5.17 27.22 10.04
N LEU A 364 -6.31 26.76 10.56
CA LEU A 364 -7.15 25.84 9.81
C LEU A 364 -7.43 26.56 8.49
N CYS A 365 -6.73 26.15 7.43
CA CYS A 365 -7.00 26.63 6.09
C CYS A 365 -8.38 26.11 5.69
N CYS A 366 -9.42 26.81 6.12
CA CYS A 366 -10.71 26.81 5.48
C CYS A 366 -10.52 27.59 4.18
N THR A 367 -10.14 26.91 3.11
CA THR A 367 -10.39 27.42 1.76
C THR A 367 -11.91 27.55 1.63
N LYS A 368 -12.39 28.78 1.77
CA LYS A 368 -13.73 29.18 1.31
C LYS A 368 -13.80 28.85 -0.17
N ILE A 369 -14.75 27.99 -0.52
CA ILE A 369 -15.20 27.80 -1.89
C ILE A 369 -15.99 29.07 -2.23
N SER A 370 -15.45 29.86 -3.16
CA SER A 370 -16.18 30.86 -3.94
C SER A 370 -16.13 30.43 -5.38
#